data_AF-A0A3R9KLD3-F1
#
_entry.id   AF-A0A3R9KLD3-F1
#
_cell.length_a   1.000
_cell.length_b   1.000
_cell.length_c   1.000
_cell.angle_alpha   90.00
_cell.angle_beta   90.00
_cell.angle_gamma   90.00
#
_symmetry.space_group_name_H-M   'P 1'
#
loop_
_entity.id
_entity.type
_entity.pdbx_description
1 polymer ?
#
loop_
_entity_poly.entity_id
_entity_poly.type
_entity_poly.pdbx_seq_one_letter_code
_entity_poly.pdbx_strand_id
1 'polypeptide(L)'
;MKKETLTEKLIKRIYGISGPLDEHKRREADRIGNQVFIVLFYLMTFGNLIPFVLAYKYPQIVAIGYPLVVFVISMISALYVVSQTKKTGITAIDPEMLSPKESKQLHFPGLKAGLIYGLGMFFGIPFLNTLTDDSKNYLSSLLNTENFVQTILAAFFFGLIVQTAISHRIAKAKKDQEDD
;
A
#
# COMPACT_ATOMS: atom_id res chain seq x y z
N MET A 1 -3.69 24.69 15.19
CA MET A 1 -3.10 23.37 14.88
C MET A 1 -1.92 23.56 13.95
N LYS A 2 -0.75 23.00 14.28
CA LYS A 2 0.41 22.97 13.36
C LYS A 2 0.00 22.21 12.08
N LYS A 3 0.36 22.74 10.92
CA LYS A 3 0.05 22.11 9.63
C LYS A 3 0.97 20.90 9.45
N GLU A 4 0.40 19.71 9.30
CA GLU A 4 1.17 18.50 9.03
C GLU A 4 1.97 18.64 7.71
N THR A 5 3.22 18.21 7.75
CA THR A 5 4.12 18.10 6.60
C THR A 5 3.73 16.91 5.71
N LEU A 6 4.22 16.89 4.47
CA LEU A 6 3.99 15.75 3.55
C LEU A 6 4.58 14.45 4.11
N THR A 7 5.74 14.54 4.77
CA THR A 7 6.42 13.40 5.40
C THR A 7 5.58 12.78 6.51
N GLU A 8 5.00 13.59 7.40
CA GLU A 8 4.13 13.11 8.47
C GLU A 8 2.91 12.37 7.92
N LYS A 9 2.31 12.87 6.83
CA LYS A 9 1.18 12.19 6.17
C LYS A 9 1.58 10.85 5.55
N LEU A 10 2.77 10.79 4.93
CA LEU A 10 3.31 9.56 4.38
C LEU A 10 3.57 8.52 5.47
N ILE A 11 4.20 8.90 6.57
CA ILE A 11 4.44 8.04 7.73
C ILE A 11 3.11 7.51 8.27
N LYS A 12 2.14 8.40 8.54
CA LYS A 12 0.81 7.98 9.02
C LYS A 12 0.14 6.97 8.10
N ARG A 13 0.23 7.17 6.78
CA ARG A 13 -0.34 6.25 5.79
C ARG A 13 0.39 4.91 5.72
N ILE A 14 1.72 4.91 5.74
CA ILE A 14 2.55 3.69 5.65
C ILE A 14 2.36 2.80 6.87
N TYR A 15 2.37 3.41 8.07
CA TYR A 15 2.28 2.66 9.32
C TYR A 15 0.84 2.47 9.81
N GLY A 16 -0.15 3.07 9.12
CA GLY A 16 -1.57 2.94 9.46
C GLY A 16 -1.97 3.67 10.74
N ILE A 17 -1.28 4.76 11.06
CA ILE A 17 -1.48 5.57 12.26
C ILE A 17 -2.65 6.53 12.05
N SER A 18 -3.61 6.52 12.97
CA SER A 18 -4.73 7.46 13.00
C SER A 18 -4.51 8.55 14.06
N GLY A 19 -4.99 9.77 13.79
CA GLY A 19 -4.83 10.91 14.70
C GLY A 19 -3.44 11.58 14.61
N PRO A 20 -3.07 12.47 15.54
CA PRO A 20 -1.79 13.17 15.50
C PRO A 20 -0.63 12.18 15.64
N LEU A 21 0.45 12.44 14.88
CA LEU A 21 1.71 11.72 15.03
C LEU A 21 2.42 12.25 16.28
N ASP A 22 2.10 11.64 17.43
CA ASP A 22 2.81 11.93 18.68
C ASP A 22 4.25 11.40 18.67
N GLU A 23 5.03 11.83 19.65
CA GLU A 23 6.44 11.46 19.77
C GLU A 23 6.64 9.95 19.99
N HIS A 24 5.68 9.26 20.64
CA HIS A 24 5.74 7.82 20.87
C HIS A 24 5.53 7.05 19.55
N LYS A 25 4.44 7.34 18.84
CA LYS A 25 4.09 6.77 17.53
C LYS A 25 5.19 7.04 16.51
N ARG A 26 5.80 8.23 16.55
CA ARG A 26 6.94 8.58 15.69
C ARG A 26 8.16 7.71 15.98
N ARG A 27 8.56 7.59 17.26
CA ARG A 27 9.70 6.74 17.65
C ARG A 27 9.49 5.28 17.28
N GLU A 28 8.28 4.75 17.44
CA GLU A 28 8.00 3.38 17.08
C GLU A 28 7.96 3.15 15.57
N ALA A 29 7.37 4.07 14.80
CA ALA A 29 7.43 4.03 13.35
C ALA A 29 8.88 4.09 12.86
N ASP A 30 9.69 4.97 13.42
CA ASP A 30 11.13 5.09 13.10
C ASP A 30 11.90 3.81 13.50
N ARG A 31 11.60 3.20 14.65
CA ARG A 31 12.21 1.93 15.08
C ARG A 31 11.88 0.79 14.12
N ILE A 32 10.61 0.61 13.77
CA ILE A 32 10.16 -0.44 12.84
C ILE A 32 10.77 -0.19 11.46
N GLY A 33 10.71 1.05 10.99
CA GLY A 33 11.27 1.46 9.70
C GLY A 33 12.76 1.22 9.61
N ASN A 34 13.52 1.58 10.64
CA ASN A 34 14.98 1.42 10.64
C ASN A 34 15.39 -0.06 10.67
N GLN A 35 14.65 -0.92 11.39
CA GLN A 35 14.89 -2.38 11.36
C GLN A 35 14.72 -2.95 9.95
N VAL A 36 13.61 -2.61 9.29
CA VAL A 36 13.33 -3.05 7.92
C VAL A 36 14.37 -2.46 6.95
N PHE A 37 14.71 -1.19 7.12
CA PHE A 37 15.70 -0.50 6.30
C PHE A 37 17.07 -1.17 6.37
N ILE A 38 17.58 -1.49 7.57
CA ILE A 38 18.89 -2.12 7.72
C ILE A 38 18.93 -3.47 6.98
N VAL A 39 17.89 -4.30 7.15
CA VAL A 39 17.82 -5.61 6.48
C VAL A 39 17.74 -5.44 4.96
N LEU A 40 16.84 -4.57 4.48
CA LEU A 40 16.68 -4.32 3.05
C LEU A 40 17.90 -3.67 2.43
N PHE A 41 18.60 -2.80 3.14
CA PHE A 41 19.80 -2.13 2.67
C PHE A 41 20.86 -3.17 2.32
N TYR A 42 21.24 -4.02 3.27
CA TYR A 42 22.25 -5.06 3.00
C TYR A 42 21.77 -6.08 1.99
N LEU A 43 20.51 -6.50 2.07
CA LEU A 43 19.95 -7.46 1.13
C LEU A 43 19.94 -6.92 -0.30
N MET A 44 19.59 -5.66 -0.52
CA MET A 44 19.60 -5.07 -1.87
C MET A 44 21.02 -4.78 -2.34
N THR A 45 21.88 -4.23 -1.49
CA THR A 45 23.27 -3.93 -1.85
C THR A 45 24.02 -5.18 -2.32
N PHE A 46 23.88 -6.31 -1.60
CA PHE A 46 24.58 -7.54 -1.96
C PHE A 46 23.77 -8.47 -2.85
N GLY A 47 22.46 -8.55 -2.65
CA GLY A 47 21.57 -9.41 -3.43
C GLY A 47 21.49 -9.04 -4.90
N ASN A 48 21.69 -7.76 -5.24
CA ASN A 48 21.67 -7.28 -6.62
C ASN A 48 22.92 -7.65 -7.43
N LEU A 49 23.98 -8.16 -6.79
CA LEU A 49 25.17 -8.65 -7.51
C LEU A 49 24.87 -9.92 -8.31
N ILE A 50 23.97 -10.77 -7.79
CA ILE A 50 23.55 -12.02 -8.44
C ILE A 50 22.88 -11.74 -9.80
N PRO A 51 21.77 -10.98 -9.89
CA PRO A 51 21.13 -10.68 -11.16
C PRO A 51 22.05 -9.91 -12.10
N PHE A 52 22.95 -9.07 -11.57
CA PHE A 52 23.94 -8.36 -12.38
C PHE A 52 24.84 -9.33 -13.16
N VAL A 53 25.36 -10.37 -12.51
CA VAL A 53 26.19 -11.40 -13.17
C VAL A 53 25.33 -12.33 -14.04
N LEU A 54 24.16 -12.75 -13.56
CA LEU A 54 23.29 -13.69 -14.27
C LEU A 54 22.70 -13.08 -15.55
N ALA A 55 22.53 -11.76 -15.63
CA ALA A 55 21.97 -11.08 -16.79
C ALA A 55 22.80 -11.32 -18.06
N TYR A 56 24.12 -11.49 -17.94
CA TYR A 56 24.99 -11.76 -19.08
C TYR A 56 24.77 -13.14 -19.70
N LYS A 57 24.38 -14.14 -18.89
CA LYS A 57 24.24 -15.54 -19.33
C LYS A 57 22.78 -15.95 -19.52
N TYR A 58 21.87 -15.38 -18.74
CA TYR A 58 20.45 -15.74 -18.71
C TYR A 58 19.55 -14.48 -18.64
N PRO A 59 19.62 -13.58 -19.63
CA PRO A 59 18.93 -12.27 -19.58
C PRO A 59 17.41 -12.40 -19.43
N GLN A 60 16.78 -13.35 -20.13
CA GLN A 60 15.33 -13.57 -20.06
C GLN A 60 14.87 -14.06 -18.67
N ILE A 61 15.64 -14.96 -18.06
CA ILE A 61 15.33 -15.47 -16.71
C ILE A 61 15.46 -14.34 -15.68
N VAL A 62 16.49 -13.51 -15.80
CA VAL A 62 16.68 -12.37 -14.90
C VAL A 62 15.58 -11.32 -15.08
N ALA A 63 15.19 -11.01 -16.31
CA ALA A 63 14.14 -10.04 -16.60
C ALA A 63 12.79 -10.40 -15.95
N ILE A 64 12.47 -11.69 -15.84
CA ILE A 64 11.23 -12.16 -15.21
C ILE A 64 11.45 -12.44 -13.71
N GLY A 65 12.51 -13.16 -13.37
CA GLY A 65 12.75 -13.67 -12.02
C GLY A 65 13.16 -12.60 -11.01
N TYR A 66 13.98 -11.63 -11.42
CA TYR A 66 14.46 -10.59 -10.50
C TYR A 66 13.33 -9.68 -9.97
N PRO A 67 12.42 -9.14 -10.82
CA PRO A 67 11.27 -8.40 -10.34
C PRO A 67 10.39 -9.21 -9.38
N LEU A 68 10.18 -10.51 -9.63
CA LEU A 68 9.40 -11.38 -8.74
C LEU A 68 10.06 -11.55 -7.37
N VAL A 69 11.38 -11.73 -7.32
CA VAL A 69 12.13 -11.85 -6.06
C VAL A 69 12.05 -10.55 -5.25
N VAL A 70 12.29 -9.40 -5.91
CA VAL A 70 12.15 -8.07 -5.27
C VAL A 70 10.72 -7.86 -4.76
N PHE A 71 9.72 -8.27 -5.53
CA PHE A 71 8.33 -8.20 -5.13
C PHE A 71 8.06 -9.02 -3.86
N VAL A 72 8.52 -10.27 -3.79
CA VAL A 72 8.36 -11.14 -2.60
C VAL A 72 9.04 -10.53 -1.37
N ILE A 73 10.26 -10.01 -1.50
CA ILE A 73 10.98 -9.33 -0.41
C ILE A 73 10.19 -8.11 0.09
N SER A 74 9.65 -7.31 -0.85
CA SER A 74 8.86 -6.13 -0.52
C SER A 74 7.56 -6.51 0.22
N MET A 75 6.93 -7.61 -0.19
CA MET A 75 5.71 -8.13 0.46
C MET A 75 6.01 -8.63 1.88
N ILE A 76 7.08 -9.40 2.07
CA ILE A 76 7.51 -9.86 3.40
C ILE A 76 7.78 -8.65 4.31
N SER A 77 8.46 -7.62 3.78
CA SER A 77 8.75 -6.39 4.54
C SER A 77 7.47 -5.65 4.92
N ALA A 78 6.51 -5.52 4.00
CA ALA A 78 5.23 -4.90 4.27
C ALA A 78 4.42 -5.67 5.33
N LEU A 79 4.39 -7.00 5.24
CA LEU A 79 3.74 -7.87 6.23
C LEU A 79 4.39 -7.74 7.62
N TYR A 80 5.72 -7.66 7.67
CA TYR A 80 6.45 -7.40 8.91
C TYR A 80 6.07 -6.05 9.52
N VAL A 81 6.08 -4.97 8.72
CA VAL A 81 5.65 -3.64 9.17
C VAL A 81 4.24 -3.69 9.74
N VAL A 82 3.27 -4.24 9.01
CA VAL A 82 1.87 -4.36 9.46
C VAL A 82 1.75 -5.19 10.74
N SER A 83 2.54 -6.27 10.87
CA SER A 83 2.54 -7.08 12.09
C SER A 83 3.06 -6.29 13.29
N GLN A 84 4.17 -5.57 13.12
CA GLN A 84 4.80 -4.81 14.20
C GLN A 84 3.95 -3.60 14.60
N THR A 85 3.38 -2.85 13.65
CA THR A 85 2.52 -1.69 13.97
C THR A 85 1.22 -2.08 14.67
N LYS A 86 0.73 -3.31 14.42
CA LYS A 86 -0.39 -3.88 15.19
C LYS A 86 0.04 -4.25 16.60
N LYS A 87 1.18 -4.92 16.76
CA LYS A 87 1.69 -5.34 18.08
C LYS A 87 1.99 -4.18 19.01
N THR A 88 2.48 -3.07 18.47
CA THR A 88 2.81 -1.91 19.29
C THR A 88 1.63 -0.96 19.54
N GLY A 89 0.46 -1.25 18.98
CA GLY A 89 -0.76 -0.49 19.24
C GLY A 89 -0.83 0.89 18.56
N ILE A 90 0.19 1.32 17.81
CA ILE A 90 0.20 2.64 17.12
C ILE A 90 -0.87 2.78 16.03
N THR A 91 -1.50 1.66 15.66
CA THR A 91 -2.62 1.58 14.72
C THR A 91 -4.00 1.63 15.37
N ALA A 92 -4.06 1.73 16.70
CA ALA A 92 -5.31 1.93 17.43
C ALA A 92 -5.96 3.25 16.99
N ILE A 93 -7.27 3.19 16.75
CA ILE A 93 -8.06 4.36 16.39
C ILE A 93 -8.61 4.91 17.70
N ASP A 94 -8.12 6.09 18.10
CA ASP A 94 -8.72 6.88 19.16
C ASP A 94 -9.65 7.93 18.52
N PRO A 95 -10.99 7.75 18.58
CA PRO A 95 -11.98 8.65 18.01
C PRO A 95 -11.92 10.07 18.56
N GLU A 96 -11.46 10.27 19.80
CA GLU A 96 -11.33 11.61 20.41
C GLU A 96 -10.11 12.37 19.85
N MET A 97 -9.07 11.63 19.45
CA MET A 97 -7.88 12.20 18.82
C MET A 97 -7.97 12.34 17.29
N LEU A 98 -9.07 11.91 16.66
CA LEU A 98 -9.27 12.09 15.22
C LEU A 98 -9.58 13.54 14.89
N SER A 99 -8.88 14.12 13.91
CA SER A 99 -9.28 15.43 13.40
C SER A 99 -10.64 15.33 12.68
N PRO A 100 -11.43 16.44 12.59
CA PRO A 100 -12.71 16.45 11.86
C PRO A 100 -12.59 16.00 10.39
N LYS A 101 -11.41 16.18 9.79
CA LYS A 101 -11.10 15.74 8.41
C LYS A 101 -10.88 14.23 8.33
N GLU A 102 -10.21 13.64 9.30
CA GLU A 102 -9.97 12.19 9.38
C GLU A 102 -11.27 11.45 9.71
N SER A 103 -12.08 11.99 10.62
CA SER A 103 -13.43 11.49 10.91
C SER A 103 -14.32 11.47 9.66
N LYS A 104 -14.33 12.55 8.86
CA LYS A 104 -15.02 12.55 7.55
C LYS A 104 -14.42 11.58 6.52
N GLN A 105 -13.11 11.33 6.57
CA GLN A 105 -12.44 10.41 5.64
C GLN A 105 -12.75 8.95 5.96
N LEU A 106 -13.15 8.64 7.20
CA LEU A 106 -13.67 7.35 7.64
C LEU A 106 -15.09 7.04 7.16
N HIS A 107 -15.87 8.03 6.68
CA HIS A 107 -17.24 7.78 6.22
C HIS A 107 -17.31 7.04 4.87
N PHE A 108 -16.41 7.34 3.92
CA PHE A 108 -16.38 6.68 2.59
C PHE A 108 -14.97 6.26 2.13
N PRO A 109 -14.20 5.52 2.95
CA PRO A 109 -12.85 5.11 2.60
C PRO A 109 -12.81 4.15 1.40
N GLY A 110 -13.83 3.31 1.24
CA GLY A 110 -13.93 2.36 0.13
C GLY A 110 -14.20 3.02 -1.21
N LEU A 111 -14.99 4.10 -1.26
CA LEU A 111 -15.22 4.84 -2.50
C LEU A 111 -13.92 5.49 -3.01
N LYS A 112 -13.14 6.09 -2.09
CA LYS A 112 -11.83 6.67 -2.43
C LYS A 112 -10.82 5.60 -2.84
N ALA A 113 -10.78 4.47 -2.12
CA ALA A 113 -9.88 3.36 -2.43
C ALA A 113 -10.22 2.69 -3.77
N GLY A 114 -11.50 2.46 -4.02
CA GLY A 114 -12.01 1.94 -5.29
C GLY A 114 -11.70 2.87 -6.46
N LEU A 115 -11.87 4.19 -6.29
CA LEU A 115 -11.52 5.17 -7.32
C LEU A 115 -10.01 5.18 -7.64
N ILE A 116 -9.16 5.20 -6.61
CA ILE A 116 -7.70 5.18 -6.79
C ILE A 116 -7.24 3.87 -7.46
N TYR A 117 -7.79 2.73 -7.01
CA TYR A 117 -7.49 1.43 -7.59
C TYR A 117 -7.99 1.34 -9.05
N GLY A 118 -9.20 1.82 -9.32
CA GLY A 118 -9.77 1.89 -10.66
C GLY A 118 -8.93 2.73 -11.62
N LEU A 119 -8.48 3.92 -11.19
CA LEU A 119 -7.54 4.72 -11.98
C LEU A 119 -6.22 3.97 -12.22
N GLY A 120 -5.66 3.34 -11.19
CA GLY A 120 -4.42 2.57 -11.30
C GLY A 120 -4.53 1.42 -12.30
N MET A 121 -5.62 0.66 -12.27
CA MET A 121 -5.89 -0.45 -13.20
C MET A 121 -6.20 0.04 -14.62
N PHE A 122 -6.96 1.13 -14.74
CA PHE A 122 -7.35 1.70 -16.03
C PHE A 122 -6.13 2.09 -16.89
N PHE A 123 -5.10 2.67 -16.27
CA PHE A 123 -3.84 3.00 -16.96
C PHE A 123 -2.82 1.85 -16.89
N GLY A 124 -2.81 1.08 -15.81
CA GLY A 124 -1.82 0.04 -15.55
C GLY A 124 -1.98 -1.19 -16.42
N ILE A 125 -3.20 -1.71 -16.63
CA ILE A 125 -3.43 -2.90 -17.45
C ILE A 125 -3.04 -2.64 -18.92
N PRO A 126 -3.48 -1.56 -19.57
CA PRO A 126 -3.05 -1.25 -20.94
C PRO A 126 -1.54 -1.03 -21.05
N PHE A 127 -0.92 -0.43 -20.03
CA PHE A 127 0.54 -0.26 -19.99
C PHE A 127 1.27 -1.61 -19.93
N LEU A 128 0.84 -2.51 -19.04
CA LEU A 128 1.40 -3.87 -18.96
C LEU A 128 1.17 -4.67 -20.24
N ASN A 129 -0.01 -4.56 -20.85
CA ASN A 129 -0.32 -5.22 -22.11
C ASN A 129 0.58 -4.71 -23.24
N THR A 130 0.81 -3.39 -23.34
CA THR A 130 1.76 -2.83 -24.32
C THR A 130 3.20 -3.26 -24.07
N LEU A 131 3.61 -3.51 -22.83
CA LEU A 131 4.95 -4.02 -22.51
C LEU A 131 5.11 -5.53 -22.79
N THR A 132 4.02 -6.29 -22.81
CA THR A 132 4.06 -7.77 -22.88
C THR A 132 3.59 -8.31 -24.24
N ASP A 133 2.80 -7.52 -24.98
CA ASP A 133 2.11 -7.93 -26.21
C ASP A 133 2.49 -6.91 -27.31
N ASP A 134 3.46 -7.25 -28.18
CA ASP A 134 4.08 -6.39 -29.21
C ASP A 134 3.09 -5.80 -30.24
N SER A 135 1.83 -6.25 -30.24
CA SER A 135 0.83 -5.94 -31.28
C SER A 135 -0.31 -5.00 -30.86
N LYS A 136 -0.46 -4.68 -29.57
CA LYS A 136 -1.59 -3.86 -29.08
C LYS A 136 -1.15 -2.45 -28.73
N ASN A 137 -1.55 -1.50 -29.58
CA ASN A 137 -1.42 -0.07 -29.31
C ASN A 137 -2.03 0.29 -27.94
N TYR A 138 -1.30 1.05 -27.13
CA TYR A 138 -1.74 1.45 -25.78
C TYR A 138 -3.16 2.05 -25.77
N LEU A 139 -3.46 2.92 -26.74
CA LEU A 139 -4.77 3.56 -26.87
C LEU A 139 -5.89 2.58 -27.21
N SER A 140 -5.63 1.54 -28.02
CA SER A 140 -6.65 0.54 -28.35
C SER A 140 -6.92 -0.39 -27.18
N SER A 141 -5.91 -0.69 -26.35
CA SER A 141 -6.10 -1.44 -25.10
C SER A 141 -6.75 -0.60 -24.01
N LEU A 142 -6.49 0.72 -23.96
CA LEU A 142 -7.09 1.66 -23.00
C LEU A 142 -8.58 1.88 -23.26
N LEU A 143 -8.95 2.03 -24.54
CA LEU A 143 -10.34 2.27 -24.98
C LEU A 143 -11.12 0.98 -25.27
N ASN A 144 -10.58 -0.18 -24.90
CA ASN A 144 -11.28 -1.44 -25.06
C ASN A 144 -12.43 -1.53 -24.04
N THR A 145 -13.65 -1.72 -24.54
CA THR A 145 -14.88 -1.84 -23.74
C THR A 145 -14.79 -2.95 -22.70
N GLU A 146 -14.14 -4.07 -23.01
CA GLU A 146 -13.94 -5.18 -22.07
C GLU A 146 -13.06 -4.77 -20.89
N ASN A 147 -11.90 -4.15 -21.17
CA ASN A 147 -10.98 -3.67 -20.15
C ASN A 147 -11.63 -2.58 -19.29
N PHE A 148 -12.44 -1.71 -19.90
CA PHE A 148 -13.17 -0.67 -19.19
C PHE A 148 -14.20 -1.25 -18.23
N VAL A 149 -15.03 -2.19 -18.68
CA VAL A 149 -16.05 -2.86 -17.84
C VAL A 149 -15.39 -3.66 -16.72
N GLN A 150 -14.32 -4.42 -17.01
CA GLN A 150 -13.56 -5.17 -16.01
C GLN A 150 -12.93 -4.23 -14.96
N THR A 151 -12.40 -3.08 -15.39
CA THR A 151 -11.81 -2.09 -14.47
C THR A 151 -12.87 -1.49 -13.55
N ILE A 152 -14.05 -1.14 -14.07
CA ILE A 152 -15.16 -0.62 -13.25
C ILE A 152 -15.61 -1.67 -12.22
N LEU A 153 -15.82 -2.92 -12.65
CA LEU A 153 -16.22 -4.00 -11.75
C LEU A 153 -15.16 -4.24 -10.67
N ALA A 154 -13.89 -4.34 -11.05
CA ALA A 154 -12.79 -4.55 -10.12
C ALA A 154 -12.65 -3.39 -9.12
N ALA A 155 -12.77 -2.14 -9.58
CA ALA A 155 -12.77 -0.95 -8.73
C ALA A 155 -13.93 -0.94 -7.73
N PHE A 156 -15.12 -1.34 -8.16
CA PHE A 156 -16.30 -1.43 -7.31
C PHE A 156 -16.13 -2.49 -6.21
N PHE A 157 -15.76 -3.72 -6.58
CA PHE A 157 -15.55 -4.81 -5.62
C PHE A 157 -14.40 -4.49 -4.65
N PHE A 158 -13.29 -3.95 -5.16
CA PHE A 158 -12.18 -3.52 -4.31
C PHE A 158 -12.61 -2.43 -3.32
N GLY A 159 -13.38 -1.44 -3.79
CA GLY A 159 -13.96 -0.41 -2.94
C GLY A 159 -14.85 -0.97 -1.84
N LEU A 160 -15.70 -1.96 -2.16
CA LEU A 160 -16.54 -2.67 -1.17
C LEU A 160 -15.72 -3.42 -0.13
N ILE A 161 -14.68 -4.14 -0.54
CA ILE A 161 -13.79 -4.88 0.37
C ILE A 161 -13.08 -3.92 1.32
N VAL A 162 -12.56 -2.80 0.81
CA VAL A 162 -11.89 -1.81 1.65
C VAL A 162 -12.88 -1.11 2.59
N GLN A 163 -14.09 -0.78 2.11
CA GLN A 163 -15.15 -0.19 2.96
C GLN A 163 -15.47 -1.12 4.12
N THR A 164 -15.71 -2.41 3.84
CA THR A 164 -16.07 -3.39 4.87
C THR A 164 -14.93 -3.59 5.87
N ALA A 165 -13.68 -3.75 5.43
CA ALA A 165 -12.54 -3.91 6.32
C ALA A 165 -12.33 -2.71 7.26
N ILE A 166 -12.49 -1.48 6.76
CA ILE A 166 -12.32 -0.27 7.57
C ILE A 166 -13.51 -0.09 8.51
N SER A 167 -14.76 -0.32 8.06
CA SER A 167 -15.93 -0.28 8.93
C SER A 167 -15.82 -1.25 10.12
N HIS A 168 -15.28 -2.46 9.90
CA HIS A 168 -15.04 -3.41 10.98
C HIS A 168 -13.99 -2.91 11.98
N ARG A 169 -12.91 -2.27 11.51
CA ARG A 169 -11.91 -1.66 12.40
C ARG A 169 -12.50 -0.53 13.24
N ILE A 170 -13.37 0.29 12.66
CA ILE A 170 -14.06 1.39 13.36
C ILE A 170 -15.04 0.83 14.39
N ALA A 171 -15.85 -0.16 14.03
CA ALA A 171 -16.81 -0.79 14.93
C ALA A 171 -16.13 -1.47 16.12
N LYS A 172 -14.98 -2.12 15.88
CA LYS A 172 -14.16 -2.69 16.95
C LYS A 172 -13.62 -1.63 17.90
N ALA A 173 -13.05 -0.55 17.36
CA ALA A 173 -12.54 0.55 18.17
C ALA A 173 -13.62 1.22 19.03
N LYS A 174 -14.88 1.27 18.57
CA LYS A 174 -16.01 1.78 19.38
C LYS A 174 -16.39 0.86 20.53
N LYS A 175 -16.42 -0.46 20.30
CA LYS A 175 -16.73 -1.44 21.36
C LYS A 175 -15.67 -1.43 22.46
N ASP A 176 -14.40 -1.41 22.06
CA ASP A 176 -13.27 -1.37 22.99
C ASP A 176 -13.28 -0.08 23.88
N GLN A 177 -14.03 0.97 23.50
CA GLN A 177 -14.22 2.18 24.32
C GLN A 177 -15.48 2.18 25.21
N GLU A 178 -16.47 1.33 24.91
CA GLU A 178 -17.69 1.19 25.73
C GLU A 178 -17.48 0.23 26.91
N ASP A 179 -16.48 -0.64 26.81
CA ASP A 179 -16.11 -1.65 27.82
C ASP A 179 -15.08 -1.13 28.86
N ASP A 180 -14.54 0.08 28.69
CA ASP A 180 -13.60 0.79 29.59
C ASP A 180 -14.31 1.88 30.42
#